data_AF-A0A351D0N1-F1
#
_entry.id   AF-A0A351D0N1-F1
#
_cell.length_a   1.000
_cell.length_b   1.000
_cell.length_c   1.000
_cell.angle_alpha   90.00
_cell.angle_beta   90.00
_cell.angle_gamma   90.00
#
_symmetry.space_group_name_H-M   'P 1'
#
loop_
_entity.id
_entity.type
_entity.pdbx_description
1 polymer ?
#
loop_
_entity_poly.entity_id
_entity_poly.type
_entity_poly.pdbx_seq_one_letter_code
_entity_poly.pdbx_strand_id
1 'polypeptide(L)'
;MKTNTRIGIDLGGTKVEAILINKNGTEIARERLPTPQGDYRGILNTIVQLVDAMHEKADSQPSIGIGTPGSIGFDGLLHNSNSTCLNGRPFATDISRLLKQEIRIENDANCFTLSESVDGAAAGYKTVFGVILGTGIGGGLVFNSSLHKGHHRIGGEWGHNVLRQDGPQCWCGNFGCVETFISGPALISQWQGGSPPEGALGLYNLAILGNSQATQIIDTFLNNLAIALANVINILDPDVIVIGGGLSNILSIYEIVPGLISQRVFSTHFRTPILQNLHGDSSGVRGAAWLWGLNE
;
A
#
# COMPACT_ATOMS: atom_id res chain seq x y z
N MET A 1 15.93 9.14 -29.67
CA MET A 1 14.64 8.46 -29.42
C MET A 1 13.98 9.20 -28.27
N LYS A 2 12.72 9.59 -28.38
CA LYS A 2 12.02 10.27 -27.28
C LYS A 2 12.09 9.37 -26.04
N THR A 3 12.61 9.90 -24.94
CA THR A 3 12.61 9.23 -23.64
C THR A 3 11.19 9.27 -23.13
N ASN A 4 10.47 8.13 -23.16
CA ASN A 4 9.17 8.02 -22.49
C ASN A 4 9.41 8.25 -21.00
N THR A 5 8.89 9.36 -20.49
CA THR A 5 8.88 9.71 -19.08
C THR A 5 7.48 9.50 -18.51
N ARG A 6 7.39 9.27 -17.20
CA ARG A 6 6.13 9.00 -16.51
C ARG A 6 6.03 9.87 -15.28
N ILE A 7 4.89 10.53 -15.11
CA ILE A 7 4.52 11.22 -13.87
C ILE A 7 3.73 10.25 -13.01
N GLY A 8 4.19 10.06 -11.78
CA GLY A 8 3.39 9.48 -10.72
C GLY A 8 2.99 10.55 -9.72
N ILE A 9 1.73 10.53 -9.29
CA ILE A 9 1.20 11.35 -8.21
C ILE A 9 0.75 10.42 -7.09
N ASP A 10 1.13 10.70 -5.85
CA ASP A 10 0.59 10.04 -4.66
C ASP A 10 -0.20 11.05 -3.82
N LEU A 11 -1.51 10.85 -3.76
CA LEU A 11 -2.42 11.68 -2.98
C LEU A 11 -2.49 11.15 -1.54
N GLY A 12 -1.54 11.57 -0.71
CA GLY A 12 -1.54 11.25 0.71
C GLY A 12 -2.46 12.17 1.53
N GLY A 13 -2.82 11.71 2.73
CA GLY A 13 -3.67 12.46 3.65
C GLY A 13 -3.08 13.80 4.09
N THR A 14 -1.74 13.94 4.16
CA THR A 14 -1.07 15.17 4.62
C THR A 14 -0.30 15.90 3.52
N LYS A 15 0.20 15.18 2.53
CA LYS A 15 1.00 15.69 1.42
C LYS A 15 0.57 15.01 0.12
N VAL A 16 0.62 15.76 -0.97
CA VAL A 16 0.57 15.25 -2.34
C VAL A 16 1.99 15.23 -2.87
N GLU A 17 2.44 14.08 -3.34
CA GLU A 17 3.78 13.90 -3.90
C GLU A 17 3.71 13.64 -5.40
N ALA A 18 4.65 14.20 -6.15
CA ALA A 18 4.83 13.94 -7.57
C ALA A 18 6.26 13.47 -7.86
N ILE A 19 6.38 12.51 -8.77
CA ILE A 19 7.66 12.04 -9.29
C ILE A 19 7.62 12.01 -10.82
N LEU A 20 8.72 12.39 -11.45
CA LEU A 20 8.97 12.17 -12.87
C LEU A 20 10.07 11.12 -12.99
N ILE A 21 9.76 9.98 -13.62
CA ILE A 21 10.73 8.91 -13.87
C ILE A 21 10.93 8.68 -15.36
N ASN A 22 12.12 8.21 -15.74
CA ASN A 22 12.38 7.72 -17.10
C ASN A 22 11.88 6.29 -17.29
N LYS A 23 12.04 5.76 -18.52
CA LYS A 23 11.63 4.40 -18.87
C LYS A 23 12.24 3.26 -18.03
N ASN A 24 13.38 3.51 -17.37
CA ASN A 24 14.10 2.54 -16.55
C ASN A 24 13.78 2.72 -15.05
N GLY A 25 12.84 3.60 -14.68
CA GLY A 25 12.53 3.91 -13.29
C GLY A 25 13.49 4.89 -12.62
N THR A 26 14.46 5.46 -13.35
CA THR A 26 15.35 6.48 -12.77
C THR A 26 14.57 7.77 -12.55
N GLU A 27 14.66 8.32 -11.33
CA GLU A 27 14.08 9.60 -10.97
C GLU A 27 14.78 10.76 -11.70
N ILE A 28 13.99 11.61 -12.34
CA ILE A 28 14.41 12.87 -12.98
C ILE A 28 14.08 14.04 -12.05
N ALA A 29 12.90 14.03 -11.46
CA ALA A 29 12.42 15.08 -10.58
C ALA A 29 11.41 14.56 -9.57
N ARG A 30 11.29 15.28 -8.45
CA ARG A 30 10.32 15.01 -7.39
C ARG A 30 9.93 16.29 -6.70
N GLU A 31 8.64 16.43 -6.40
CA GLU A 31 8.10 17.56 -5.65
C GLU A 31 6.99 17.12 -4.70
N ARG A 32 6.78 17.88 -3.63
CA ARG A 32 5.75 17.62 -2.62
C ARG A 32 5.07 18.92 -2.24
N LEU A 33 3.75 18.91 -2.19
CA LEU A 33 2.94 20.01 -1.66
C LEU A 33 2.04 19.50 -0.52
N PRO A 34 1.65 20.35 0.44
CA PRO A 34 0.67 19.98 1.46
C PRO A 34 -0.68 19.62 0.83
N THR A 35 -1.36 18.60 1.36
CA THR A 35 -2.73 18.24 0.94
C THR A 35 -3.74 19.24 1.52
N PRO A 36 -4.53 19.95 0.71
CA PRO A 36 -5.57 20.84 1.22
C PRO A 36 -6.68 20.08 1.96
N GLN A 37 -6.64 20.10 3.30
CA GLN A 37 -7.55 19.34 4.15
C GLN A 37 -9.00 19.79 3.96
N GLY A 38 -9.89 18.84 3.66
CA GLY A 38 -11.31 19.11 3.49
C GLY A 38 -11.67 19.91 2.21
N ASP A 39 -10.70 20.24 1.36
CA ASP A 39 -10.92 21.05 0.16
C ASP A 39 -10.66 20.23 -1.12
N TYR A 40 -11.73 19.68 -1.69
CA TYR A 40 -11.68 18.92 -2.93
C TYR A 40 -11.10 19.71 -4.10
N ARG A 41 -11.49 20.99 -4.26
CA ARG A 41 -10.98 21.82 -5.38
C ARG A 41 -9.52 22.18 -5.17
N GLY A 42 -9.14 22.50 -3.94
CA GLY A 42 -7.75 22.70 -3.54
C GLY A 42 -6.89 21.49 -3.92
N ILE A 43 -7.33 20.27 -3.57
CA ILE A 43 -6.62 19.03 -3.92
C ILE A 43 -6.41 18.90 -5.44
N LEU A 44 -7.46 19.12 -6.24
CA LEU A 44 -7.34 19.06 -7.70
C LEU A 44 -6.33 20.08 -8.23
N ASN A 45 -6.37 21.32 -7.74
CA ASN A 45 -5.43 22.37 -8.14
C ASN A 45 -4.00 22.05 -7.74
N THR A 46 -3.79 21.47 -6.55
CA THR A 46 -2.46 20.99 -6.10
C THR A 46 -1.90 19.92 -7.04
N ILE A 47 -2.73 18.98 -7.48
CA ILE A 47 -2.31 17.95 -8.46
C ILE A 47 -1.94 18.59 -9.79
N VAL A 48 -2.75 19.53 -10.31
CA VAL A 48 -2.45 20.26 -11.55
C VAL A 48 -1.11 21.00 -11.44
N GLN A 49 -0.90 21.73 -10.35
CA GLN A 49 0.35 22.45 -10.10
C GLN A 49 1.57 21.52 -10.10
N LEU A 50 1.47 20.36 -9.45
CA LEU A 50 2.55 19.38 -9.43
C LEU A 50 2.81 18.77 -10.82
N VAL A 51 1.76 18.47 -11.57
CA VAL A 51 1.87 17.94 -12.94
C VAL A 51 2.53 18.97 -13.86
N ASP A 52 2.14 20.23 -13.79
CA ASP A 52 2.75 21.32 -14.56
C ASP A 52 4.25 21.46 -14.25
N ALA A 53 4.63 21.40 -12.96
CA ALA A 53 6.03 21.43 -12.55
C ALA A 53 6.85 20.22 -13.06
N MET A 54 6.23 19.05 -13.21
CA MET A 54 6.90 17.88 -13.81
C MET A 54 6.99 18.00 -15.34
N HIS A 55 6.00 18.60 -16.01
CA HIS A 55 6.04 18.85 -17.45
C HIS A 55 7.20 19.76 -17.83
N GLU A 56 7.48 20.80 -17.05
CA GLU A 56 8.63 21.71 -17.29
C GLU A 56 9.98 20.99 -17.27
N LYS A 57 10.06 19.83 -16.62
CA LYS A 57 11.28 19.03 -16.47
C LYS A 57 11.34 17.83 -17.43
N ALA A 58 10.30 17.60 -18.22
CA ALA A 58 10.20 16.47 -19.12
C ALA A 58 10.60 16.84 -20.56
N ASP A 59 11.41 15.98 -21.20
CA ASP A 59 11.82 16.18 -22.61
C ASP A 59 10.68 15.96 -23.62
N SER A 60 9.60 15.31 -23.20
CA SER A 60 8.41 15.02 -24.00
C SER A 60 7.20 14.92 -23.08
N GLN A 61 5.99 14.85 -23.65
CA GLN A 61 4.76 14.72 -22.87
C GLN A 61 4.74 13.38 -22.11
N PRO A 62 4.91 13.38 -20.77
CA PRO A 62 4.91 12.16 -19.96
C PRO A 62 3.49 11.59 -19.83
N SER A 63 3.39 10.29 -19.58
CA SER A 63 2.14 9.69 -19.09
C SER A 63 1.86 10.11 -17.64
N ILE A 64 0.60 10.06 -17.19
CA ILE A 64 0.22 10.51 -15.83
C ILE A 64 -0.55 9.40 -15.12
N GLY A 65 -0.02 8.93 -14.00
CA GLY A 65 -0.73 8.05 -13.09
C GLY A 65 -0.88 8.67 -11.71
N ILE A 66 -1.98 8.35 -11.02
CA ILE A 66 -2.33 8.91 -9.71
C ILE A 66 -2.72 7.78 -8.76
N GLY A 67 -1.97 7.63 -7.67
CA GLY A 67 -2.33 6.86 -6.50
C GLY A 67 -3.28 7.66 -5.61
N THR A 68 -4.41 7.05 -5.21
CA THR A 68 -5.39 7.68 -4.32
C THR A 68 -5.57 6.89 -3.03
N PRO A 69 -5.91 7.53 -1.90
CA PRO A 69 -6.09 6.85 -0.62
C PRO A 69 -7.53 6.31 -0.53
N GLY A 70 -7.96 5.61 -1.58
CA GLY A 70 -9.34 5.20 -1.87
C GLY A 70 -9.44 4.67 -3.29
N SER A 71 -10.61 4.12 -3.67
CA SER A 71 -10.80 3.44 -4.95
C SER A 71 -11.95 4.03 -5.78
N ILE A 72 -11.81 3.98 -7.11
CA ILE A 72 -12.87 4.41 -8.04
C ILE A 72 -13.88 3.26 -8.22
N GLY A 73 -15.12 3.52 -7.82
CA GLY A 73 -16.25 2.60 -7.94
C GLY A 73 -16.74 2.40 -9.38
N PHE A 74 -17.71 1.50 -9.55
CA PHE A 74 -18.37 1.28 -10.84
C PHE A 74 -19.24 2.47 -11.28
N ASP A 75 -19.68 3.29 -10.33
CA ASP A 75 -20.39 4.55 -10.54
C ASP A 75 -19.47 5.70 -11.00
N GLY A 76 -18.15 5.45 -11.09
CA GLY A 76 -17.15 6.45 -11.47
C GLY A 76 -16.82 7.45 -10.35
N LEU A 77 -17.33 7.23 -9.13
CA LEU A 77 -17.05 8.05 -7.96
C LEU A 77 -15.93 7.43 -7.12
N LEU A 78 -15.24 8.26 -6.35
CA LEU A 78 -14.24 7.81 -5.39
C LEU A 78 -14.91 7.38 -4.08
N HIS A 79 -14.51 6.23 -3.54
CA HIS A 79 -15.06 5.64 -2.31
C HIS A 79 -13.95 5.20 -1.34
N ASN A 80 -14.36 4.95 -0.10
CA ASN A 80 -13.53 4.37 0.96
C ASN A 80 -12.24 5.14 1.24
N SER A 81 -12.28 6.46 1.09
CA SER A 81 -11.12 7.31 1.37
C SER A 81 -11.13 7.89 2.76
N ASN A 82 -9.96 7.86 3.41
CA ASN A 82 -9.70 8.57 4.66
C ASN A 82 -9.74 10.10 4.49
N SER A 83 -9.39 10.61 3.29
CA SER A 83 -9.62 11.99 2.87
C SER A 83 -11.08 12.14 2.48
N THR A 84 -11.95 12.27 3.49
CA THR A 84 -13.41 12.16 3.35
C THR A 84 -14.03 13.13 2.34
N CYS A 85 -13.40 14.28 2.05
CA CYS A 85 -13.84 15.23 1.03
C CYS A 85 -13.80 14.67 -0.40
N LEU A 86 -13.05 13.58 -0.65
CA LEU A 86 -12.97 12.88 -1.92
C LEU A 86 -14.16 11.92 -2.14
N ASN A 87 -14.78 11.41 -1.07
CA ASN A 87 -15.81 10.39 -1.18
C ASN A 87 -17.05 10.93 -1.92
N GLY A 88 -17.59 10.14 -2.86
CA GLY A 88 -18.73 10.51 -3.69
C GLY A 88 -18.42 11.55 -4.78
N ARG A 89 -17.14 11.85 -5.04
CA ARG A 89 -16.71 12.80 -6.07
C ARG A 89 -16.27 12.11 -7.37
N PRO A 90 -16.51 12.70 -8.55
CA PRO A 90 -16.05 12.18 -9.83
C PRO A 90 -14.58 12.56 -10.08
N PHE A 91 -13.70 12.19 -9.14
CA PHE A 91 -12.29 12.60 -9.09
C PHE A 91 -11.55 12.37 -10.41
N ALA A 92 -11.70 11.18 -10.99
CA ALA A 92 -11.07 10.81 -12.25
C ALA A 92 -11.48 11.71 -13.42
N THR A 93 -12.78 12.00 -13.52
CA THR A 93 -13.33 12.86 -14.58
C THR A 93 -12.87 14.30 -14.42
N ASP A 94 -12.92 14.82 -13.20
CA ASP A 94 -12.57 16.21 -12.93
C ASP A 94 -11.08 16.47 -13.17
N ILE A 95 -10.19 15.61 -12.67
CA ILE A 95 -8.75 15.81 -12.84
C ILE A 95 -8.30 15.57 -14.28
N SER A 96 -8.88 14.59 -15.00
CA SER A 96 -8.60 14.41 -16.43
C SER A 96 -9.03 15.63 -17.27
N ARG A 97 -10.17 16.25 -16.95
CA ARG A 97 -10.63 17.48 -17.60
C ARG A 97 -9.68 18.65 -17.37
N LEU A 98 -9.16 18.80 -16.14
CA LEU A 98 -8.23 19.87 -15.79
C LEU A 98 -6.88 19.69 -16.50
N LEU A 99 -6.33 18.48 -16.49
CA LEU A 99 -5.05 18.15 -17.10
C LEU A 99 -5.11 18.06 -18.64
N LYS A 100 -6.30 17.91 -19.22
CA LYS A 100 -6.52 17.72 -20.67
C LYS A 100 -5.69 16.57 -21.25
N GLN A 101 -5.46 15.54 -20.43
CA GLN A 101 -4.69 14.36 -20.77
C GLN A 101 -5.36 13.11 -20.19
N GLU A 102 -5.13 11.97 -20.83
CA GLU A 102 -5.47 10.68 -20.26
C GLU A 102 -4.66 10.44 -18.98
N ILE A 103 -5.33 9.89 -17.98
CA ILE A 103 -4.73 9.54 -16.69
C ILE A 103 -5.11 8.11 -16.33
N ARG A 104 -4.28 7.46 -15.52
CA ARG A 104 -4.64 6.21 -14.82
C ARG A 104 -4.70 6.48 -13.33
N ILE A 105 -5.73 5.97 -12.67
CA ILE A 105 -5.91 6.10 -11.23
C ILE A 105 -5.99 4.71 -10.61
N GLU A 106 -5.38 4.56 -9.45
CA GLU A 106 -5.42 3.33 -8.67
C GLU A 106 -5.26 3.63 -7.18
N ASN A 107 -5.67 2.68 -6.32
CA ASN A 107 -5.44 2.84 -4.88
C ASN A 107 -3.96 2.71 -4.49
N ASP A 108 -3.62 3.28 -3.34
CA ASP A 108 -2.28 3.33 -2.78
C ASP A 108 -1.64 1.94 -2.55
N ALA A 109 -2.39 0.95 -2.07
CA ALA A 109 -1.90 -0.41 -1.84
C ALA A 109 -1.54 -1.15 -3.15
N ASN A 110 -2.33 -0.95 -4.19
CA ASN A 110 -2.05 -1.43 -5.54
C ASN A 110 -0.85 -0.71 -6.15
N CYS A 111 -0.74 0.61 -6.00
CA CYS A 111 0.44 1.37 -6.41
C CYS A 111 1.70 0.88 -5.70
N PHE A 112 1.67 0.72 -4.37
CA PHE A 112 2.76 0.13 -3.60
C PHE A 112 3.21 -1.21 -4.18
N THR A 113 2.26 -2.13 -4.39
CA THR A 113 2.57 -3.46 -4.90
C THR A 113 3.18 -3.39 -6.30
N LEU A 114 2.63 -2.53 -7.17
CA LEU A 114 3.12 -2.36 -8.53
C LEU A 114 4.56 -1.82 -8.53
N SER A 115 4.84 -0.80 -7.71
CA SER A 115 6.20 -0.26 -7.54
C SER A 115 7.19 -1.36 -7.15
N GLU A 116 6.85 -2.13 -6.12
CA GLU A 116 7.75 -3.16 -5.61
C GLU A 116 7.93 -4.33 -6.59
N SER A 117 6.92 -4.62 -7.41
CA SER A 117 6.97 -5.66 -8.45
C SER A 117 7.77 -5.28 -9.70
N VAL A 118 7.86 -4.00 -10.04
CA VAL A 118 8.50 -3.54 -11.28
C VAL A 118 9.98 -3.28 -11.06
N ASP A 119 10.32 -2.43 -10.09
CA ASP A 119 11.70 -2.02 -9.83
C ASP A 119 12.05 -1.94 -8.34
N GLY A 120 11.25 -2.57 -7.47
CA GLY A 120 11.53 -2.69 -6.04
C GLY A 120 11.96 -4.09 -5.62
N ALA A 121 11.63 -4.46 -4.38
CA ALA A 121 12.09 -5.69 -3.74
C ALA A 121 11.61 -6.97 -4.44
N ALA A 122 10.53 -6.91 -5.20
CA ALA A 122 9.96 -8.02 -5.95
C ALA A 122 10.25 -7.96 -7.46
N ALA A 123 11.19 -7.12 -7.90
CA ALA A 123 11.60 -7.09 -9.31
C ALA A 123 12.03 -8.49 -9.80
N GLY A 124 11.44 -8.94 -10.90
CA GLY A 124 11.73 -10.24 -11.53
C GLY A 124 10.84 -11.41 -11.06
N TYR A 125 10.04 -11.23 -10.01
CA TYR A 125 9.01 -12.21 -9.62
C TYR A 125 7.75 -12.04 -10.48
N LYS A 126 7.00 -13.14 -10.68
CA LYS A 126 5.82 -13.11 -11.55
C LYS A 126 4.55 -12.90 -10.75
N THR A 127 4.38 -13.63 -9.66
CA THR A 127 3.24 -13.49 -8.75
C THR A 127 3.70 -12.79 -7.48
N VAL A 128 3.33 -11.53 -7.34
CA VAL A 128 3.71 -10.68 -6.21
C VAL A 128 2.48 -10.35 -5.38
N PHE A 129 2.56 -10.64 -4.09
CA PHE A 129 1.59 -10.15 -3.12
C PHE A 129 2.24 -9.03 -2.28
N GLY A 130 1.81 -7.79 -2.51
CA GLY A 130 2.25 -6.66 -1.72
C GLY A 130 1.31 -6.45 -0.53
N VAL A 131 1.88 -6.19 0.64
CA VAL A 131 1.16 -6.01 1.89
C VAL A 131 1.62 -4.71 2.54
N ILE A 132 0.67 -3.86 2.94
CA ILE A 132 0.95 -2.67 3.76
C ILE A 132 0.49 -2.95 5.18
N LEU A 133 1.40 -2.87 6.14
CA LEU A 133 1.13 -2.95 7.58
C LEU A 133 1.35 -1.57 8.22
N GLY A 134 0.26 -0.86 8.53
CA GLY A 134 0.33 0.51 9.04
C GLY A 134 -0.84 0.85 9.96
N THR A 135 -1.40 2.06 9.78
CA THR A 135 -2.62 2.50 10.46
C THR A 135 -3.82 1.63 10.08
N GLY A 136 -3.86 1.15 8.84
CA GLY A 136 -4.71 0.07 8.36
C GLY A 136 -3.90 -1.02 7.68
N ILE A 137 -4.60 -2.02 7.14
CA ILE A 137 -4.01 -3.14 6.40
C ILE A 137 -4.49 -3.10 4.95
N GLY A 138 -3.55 -2.86 4.04
CA GLY A 138 -3.80 -2.90 2.60
C GLY A 138 -3.04 -4.03 1.94
N GLY A 139 -3.43 -4.36 0.71
CA GLY A 139 -2.66 -5.25 -0.14
C GLY A 139 -2.95 -5.05 -1.60
N GLY A 140 -2.08 -5.59 -2.44
CA GLY A 140 -2.25 -5.59 -3.88
C GLY A 140 -1.68 -6.87 -4.47
N LEU A 141 -2.14 -7.19 -5.68
CA LEU A 141 -1.75 -8.38 -6.41
C LEU A 141 -1.20 -7.99 -7.76
N VAL A 142 -0.03 -8.52 -8.11
CA VAL A 142 0.57 -8.35 -9.43
C VAL A 142 0.88 -9.72 -10.03
N PHE A 143 0.45 -9.93 -11.27
CA PHE A 143 0.84 -11.06 -12.10
C PHE A 143 1.58 -10.56 -13.33
N ASN A 144 2.81 -11.01 -13.55
CA ASN A 144 3.66 -10.62 -14.68
C ASN A 144 3.72 -9.09 -14.85
N SER A 145 4.06 -8.38 -13.76
CA SER A 145 4.15 -6.91 -13.72
C SER A 145 2.85 -6.16 -14.06
N SER A 146 1.69 -6.84 -14.04
CA SER A 146 0.37 -6.25 -14.24
C SER A 146 -0.51 -6.42 -13.01
N LEU A 147 -1.17 -5.35 -12.59
CA LEU A 147 -2.09 -5.37 -11.44
C LEU A 147 -3.29 -6.29 -11.68
N HIS A 148 -3.58 -7.13 -10.69
CA HIS A 148 -4.82 -7.88 -10.60
C HIS A 148 -5.82 -7.17 -9.70
N LYS A 149 -6.69 -6.37 -10.32
CA LYS A 149 -7.74 -5.63 -9.60
C LYS A 149 -8.89 -6.53 -9.12
N GLY A 150 -9.08 -7.69 -9.75
CA GLY A 150 -10.22 -8.58 -9.53
C GLY A 150 -11.54 -8.03 -10.10
N HIS A 151 -12.57 -8.88 -10.15
CA HIS A 151 -13.86 -8.55 -10.78
C HIS A 151 -14.56 -7.36 -10.11
N HIS A 152 -14.56 -7.32 -8.78
CA HIS A 152 -15.19 -6.24 -8.00
C HIS A 152 -14.23 -5.09 -7.66
N ARG A 153 -13.00 -5.07 -8.21
CA ARG A 153 -11.94 -4.09 -7.88
C ARG A 153 -11.49 -4.10 -6.41
N ILE A 154 -11.60 -5.25 -5.75
CA ILE A 154 -11.17 -5.49 -4.35
C ILE A 154 -10.05 -6.55 -4.28
N GLY A 155 -9.41 -6.85 -5.41
CA GLY A 155 -8.28 -7.77 -5.44
C GLY A 155 -7.17 -7.25 -4.53
N GLY A 156 -6.80 -8.03 -3.52
CA GLY A 156 -5.79 -7.63 -2.53
C GLY A 156 -6.34 -7.06 -1.23
N GLU A 157 -7.65 -6.89 -1.06
CA GLU A 157 -8.32 -6.41 0.19
C GLU A 157 -8.31 -7.46 1.33
N TRP A 158 -7.16 -8.09 1.55
CA TRP A 158 -6.95 -9.19 2.48
C TRP A 158 -7.14 -8.80 3.95
N GLY A 159 -6.95 -7.52 4.27
CA GLY A 159 -7.14 -6.97 5.61
C GLY A 159 -8.57 -7.11 6.13
N HIS A 160 -9.55 -7.24 5.23
CA HIS A 160 -10.97 -7.40 5.54
C HIS A 160 -11.45 -8.85 5.58
N ASN A 161 -10.58 -9.82 5.31
CA ASN A 161 -10.90 -11.24 5.54
C ASN A 161 -11.07 -11.51 7.03
N VAL A 162 -12.04 -12.36 7.39
CA VAL A 162 -12.25 -12.76 8.78
C VAL A 162 -11.11 -13.66 9.24
N LEU A 163 -10.37 -13.23 10.25
CA LEU A 163 -9.35 -14.03 10.92
C LEU A 163 -9.96 -14.87 12.05
N ARG A 164 -10.88 -14.27 12.82
CA ARG A 164 -11.60 -14.91 13.93
C ARG A 164 -13.01 -14.35 14.04
N GLN A 165 -14.04 -15.19 13.97
CA GLN A 165 -15.43 -14.73 13.89
C GLN A 165 -15.90 -13.99 15.16
N ASP A 166 -15.32 -14.30 16.32
CA ASP A 166 -15.55 -13.66 17.62
C ASP A 166 -14.66 -12.43 17.87
N GLY A 167 -14.02 -11.91 16.81
CA GLY A 167 -13.13 -10.76 16.88
C GLY A 167 -13.81 -9.39 16.96
N PRO A 168 -13.03 -8.31 17.10
CA PRO A 168 -13.55 -6.94 17.17
C PRO A 168 -14.33 -6.54 15.90
N GLN A 169 -15.29 -5.62 16.05
CA GLN A 169 -15.97 -5.04 14.89
C GLN A 169 -14.97 -4.23 14.04
N CYS A 170 -14.94 -4.51 12.74
CA CYS A 170 -14.18 -3.75 11.76
C CYS A 170 -15.05 -2.61 11.20
N TRP A 171 -14.41 -1.53 10.76
CA TRP A 171 -15.11 -0.39 10.16
C TRP A 171 -15.84 -0.75 8.86
N CYS A 172 -15.45 -1.84 8.18
CA CYS A 172 -16.18 -2.35 7.01
C CYS A 172 -17.55 -2.96 7.37
N GLY A 173 -17.88 -3.08 8.65
CA GLY A 173 -19.15 -3.60 9.17
C GLY A 173 -19.11 -5.07 9.61
N ASN A 174 -18.07 -5.82 9.23
CA ASN A 174 -17.86 -7.20 9.64
C ASN A 174 -17.17 -7.32 11.01
N PHE A 175 -17.04 -8.54 11.52
CA PHE A 175 -16.34 -8.85 12.77
C PHE A 175 -15.07 -9.66 12.52
N GLY A 176 -14.02 -9.32 13.26
CA GLY A 176 -12.76 -10.03 13.32
C GLY A 176 -11.99 -10.08 12.01
N CYS A 177 -12.04 -9.00 11.25
CA CYS A 177 -11.16 -8.81 10.10
C CYS A 177 -9.69 -8.85 10.52
N VAL A 178 -8.81 -9.35 9.66
CA VAL A 178 -7.34 -9.39 9.86
C VAL A 178 -6.82 -8.04 10.40
N GLU A 179 -7.24 -6.92 9.80
CA GLU A 179 -6.85 -5.57 10.21
C GLU A 179 -7.02 -5.28 11.71
N THR A 180 -8.10 -5.79 12.31
CA THR A 180 -8.44 -5.57 13.72
C THR A 180 -7.46 -6.24 14.69
N PHE A 181 -6.56 -7.09 14.17
CA PHE A 181 -5.58 -7.82 14.96
C PHE A 181 -4.13 -7.41 14.67
N ILE A 182 -3.83 -6.95 13.44
CA ILE A 182 -2.44 -6.78 12.99
C ILE A 182 -2.08 -5.35 12.55
N SER A 183 -3.03 -4.40 12.60
CA SER A 183 -2.73 -2.99 12.37
C SER A 183 -2.03 -2.34 13.57
N GLY A 184 -1.29 -1.26 13.34
CA GLY A 184 -0.65 -0.50 14.41
C GLY A 184 -1.61 -0.11 15.54
N PRO A 185 -2.80 0.47 15.24
CA PRO A 185 -3.81 0.75 16.25
C PRO A 185 -4.29 -0.51 17.01
N ALA A 186 -4.44 -1.65 16.33
CA ALA A 186 -4.82 -2.91 16.98
C ALA A 186 -3.78 -3.36 18.01
N LEU A 187 -2.48 -3.23 17.70
CA LEU A 187 -1.40 -3.54 18.64
C LEU A 187 -1.42 -2.59 19.83
N ILE A 188 -1.56 -1.29 19.58
CA ILE A 188 -1.56 -0.26 20.63
C ILE A 188 -2.75 -0.41 21.57
N SER A 189 -3.92 -0.79 21.06
CA SER A 189 -5.13 -0.97 21.88
C SER A 189 -4.99 -2.06 22.96
N GLN A 190 -4.02 -2.97 22.81
CA GLN A 190 -3.76 -4.05 23.78
C GLN A 190 -2.82 -3.61 24.92
N TRP A 191 -2.19 -2.44 24.81
CA TRP A 191 -1.29 -1.93 25.84
C TRP A 191 -2.05 -1.43 27.07
N GLN A 192 -1.63 -1.88 28.25
CA GLN A 192 -2.23 -1.48 29.54
C GLN A 192 -1.17 -0.95 30.54
N GLY A 193 0.10 -0.86 30.13
CA GLY A 193 1.24 -0.53 30.99
C GLY A 193 1.41 0.97 31.31
N GLY A 194 0.31 1.72 31.40
CA GLY A 194 0.32 3.15 31.69
C GLY A 194 0.50 4.02 30.44
N SER A 195 1.53 4.87 30.41
CA SER A 195 1.78 5.77 29.28
C SER A 195 1.85 5.00 27.96
N PRO A 196 1.13 5.44 26.91
CA PRO A 196 1.13 4.75 25.63
C PRO A 196 2.52 4.83 24.99
N PRO A 197 3.00 3.74 24.38
CA PRO A 197 4.25 3.78 23.62
C PRO A 197 4.10 4.66 22.38
N GLU A 198 5.24 5.06 21.80
CA GLU A 198 5.30 5.85 20.57
C GLU A 198 4.94 4.99 19.34
N GLY A 199 3.65 4.66 19.23
CA GLY A 199 3.13 3.78 18.19
C GLY A 199 3.66 2.35 18.27
N ALA A 200 3.34 1.54 17.25
CA ALA A 200 3.64 0.11 17.24
C ALA A 200 5.15 -0.18 17.26
N LEU A 201 5.98 0.71 16.71
CA LEU A 201 7.43 0.57 16.78
C LEU A 201 7.97 0.87 18.19
N GLY A 202 7.41 1.86 18.89
CA GLY A 202 7.71 2.06 20.31
C GLY A 202 7.37 0.83 21.15
N LEU A 203 6.23 0.19 20.86
CA LEU A 203 5.85 -1.07 21.50
C LEU A 203 6.84 -2.20 21.19
N TYR A 204 7.28 -2.33 19.94
CA TYR A 204 8.29 -3.31 19.54
C TYR A 204 9.63 -3.09 20.26
N ASN A 205 10.08 -1.84 20.40
CA ASN A 205 11.28 -1.51 21.15
C ASN A 205 11.19 -1.93 22.63
N LEU A 206 10.02 -1.75 23.26
CA LEU A 206 9.80 -2.23 24.63
C LEU A 206 9.89 -3.76 24.71
N ALA A 207 9.38 -4.48 23.71
CA ALA A 207 9.49 -5.93 23.64
C ALA A 207 10.96 -6.39 23.53
N ILE A 208 11.76 -5.72 22.69
CA ILE A 208 13.21 -5.98 22.58
C ILE A 208 13.93 -5.75 23.93
N LEU A 209 13.50 -4.72 24.68
CA LEU A 209 14.05 -4.42 26.01
C LEU A 209 13.52 -5.37 27.12
N GLY A 210 12.73 -6.39 26.76
CA GLY A 210 12.26 -7.42 27.69
C GLY A 210 11.01 -7.06 28.48
N ASN A 211 10.24 -6.04 28.07
CA ASN A 211 8.94 -5.76 28.68
C ASN A 211 7.96 -6.89 28.35
N SER A 212 7.51 -7.62 29.38
CA SER A 212 6.70 -8.84 29.21
C SER A 212 5.36 -8.61 28.48
N GLN A 213 4.67 -7.50 28.77
CA GLN A 213 3.42 -7.18 28.08
C GLN A 213 3.66 -6.85 26.61
N ALA A 214 4.67 -6.03 26.32
CA ALA A 214 5.01 -5.69 24.94
C ALA A 214 5.42 -6.93 24.14
N THR A 215 6.24 -7.82 24.73
CA THR A 215 6.60 -9.11 24.12
C THR A 215 5.35 -9.94 23.79
N GLN A 216 4.41 -10.07 24.73
CA GLN A 216 3.17 -10.83 24.49
C GLN A 216 2.33 -10.24 23.34
N ILE A 217 2.23 -8.91 23.24
CA ILE A 217 1.47 -8.26 22.17
C ILE A 217 2.16 -8.50 20.81
N ILE A 218 3.49 -8.35 20.75
CA ILE A 218 4.24 -8.60 19.51
C ILE A 218 4.16 -10.07 19.09
N ASP A 219 4.30 -11.02 20.02
CA ASP A 219 4.17 -12.46 19.71
C ASP A 219 2.77 -12.79 19.17
N THR A 220 1.73 -12.19 19.76
CA THR A 220 0.34 -12.34 19.30
C THR A 220 0.16 -11.77 17.89
N PHE A 221 0.75 -10.59 17.62
CA PHE A 221 0.77 -9.98 16.30
C PHE A 221 1.44 -10.88 15.25
N LEU A 222 2.66 -11.38 15.52
CA LEU A 222 3.41 -12.23 14.59
C LEU A 222 2.65 -13.54 14.28
N ASN A 223 2.00 -14.13 15.29
CA ASN A 223 1.15 -15.30 15.11
C ASN A 223 -0.08 -15.02 14.24
N ASN A 224 -0.80 -13.93 14.49
CA ASN A 224 -1.96 -13.54 13.69
C ASN A 224 -1.57 -13.20 12.25
N LEU A 225 -0.44 -12.50 12.06
CA LEU A 225 0.11 -12.22 10.74
C LEU A 225 0.43 -13.52 9.99
N ALA A 226 1.07 -14.50 10.65
CA ALA A 226 1.37 -15.79 10.05
C ALA A 226 0.10 -16.57 9.62
N ILE A 227 -0.96 -16.56 10.44
CA ILE A 227 -2.24 -17.19 10.08
C ILE A 227 -2.84 -16.52 8.85
N ALA A 228 -2.89 -15.18 8.85
CA ALA A 228 -3.48 -14.42 7.76
C ALA A 228 -2.73 -14.61 6.44
N LEU A 229 -1.39 -14.57 6.47
CA LEU A 229 -0.55 -14.81 5.29
C LEU A 229 -0.64 -16.26 4.81
N ALA A 230 -0.68 -17.26 5.70
CA ALA A 230 -0.83 -18.66 5.32
C ALA A 230 -2.12 -18.92 4.55
N ASN A 231 -3.23 -18.25 4.91
CA ASN A 231 -4.48 -18.33 4.16
C ASN A 231 -4.33 -17.79 2.74
N VAL A 232 -3.65 -16.67 2.56
CA VAL A 232 -3.38 -16.11 1.22
C VAL A 232 -2.49 -17.07 0.43
N ILE A 233 -1.42 -17.60 1.04
CA ILE A 233 -0.50 -18.54 0.39
C ILE A 233 -1.24 -19.80 -0.07
N ASN A 234 -2.10 -20.39 0.75
CA ASN A 234 -2.85 -21.59 0.38
C ASN A 234 -3.82 -21.38 -0.80
N ILE A 235 -4.22 -20.13 -1.08
CA ILE A 235 -5.15 -19.80 -2.17
C ILE A 235 -4.39 -19.34 -3.42
N LEU A 236 -3.42 -18.46 -3.23
CA LEU A 236 -2.73 -17.73 -4.29
C LEU A 236 -1.37 -18.34 -4.67
N ASP A 237 -0.67 -18.90 -3.69
CA ASP A 237 0.71 -19.39 -3.79
C ASP A 237 1.67 -18.39 -4.49
N PRO A 238 1.90 -17.20 -3.89
CA PRO A 238 2.71 -16.17 -4.54
C PRO A 238 4.19 -16.55 -4.58
N ASP A 239 4.89 -16.07 -5.61
CA ASP A 239 6.35 -16.25 -5.72
C ASP A 239 7.10 -15.42 -4.66
N VAL A 240 6.50 -14.32 -4.19
CA VAL A 240 7.06 -13.42 -3.17
C VAL A 240 5.97 -12.62 -2.46
N ILE A 241 6.20 -12.34 -1.18
CA ILE A 241 5.42 -11.38 -0.40
C ILE A 241 6.32 -10.20 -0.05
N VAL A 242 5.89 -8.97 -0.37
CA VAL A 242 6.60 -7.74 0.00
C VAL A 242 5.82 -6.99 1.06
N ILE A 243 6.45 -6.70 2.18
CA ILE A 243 5.85 -6.00 3.32
C ILE A 243 6.32 -4.56 3.35
N GLY A 244 5.36 -3.65 3.34
CA GLY A 244 5.53 -2.21 3.51
C GLY A 244 4.71 -1.64 4.66
N GLY A 245 4.65 -0.31 4.73
CA GLY A 245 4.06 0.42 5.84
C GLY A 245 4.96 0.48 7.07
N GLY A 246 4.56 1.27 8.08
CA GLY A 246 5.41 1.53 9.25
C GLY A 246 5.82 0.27 10.03
N LEU A 247 4.97 -0.75 10.07
CA LEU A 247 5.25 -2.01 10.77
C LEU A 247 6.22 -2.91 10.00
N SER A 248 6.51 -2.64 8.72
CA SER A 248 7.55 -3.36 7.97
C SER A 248 8.95 -3.26 8.61
N ASN A 249 9.16 -2.28 9.50
CA ASN A 249 10.41 -2.11 10.24
C ASN A 249 10.55 -3.03 11.46
N ILE A 250 9.53 -3.85 11.77
CA ILE A 250 9.61 -4.87 12.81
C ILE A 250 10.41 -6.07 12.25
N LEU A 251 11.69 -6.15 12.61
CA LEU A 251 12.61 -7.18 12.11
C LEU A 251 12.12 -8.61 12.38
N SER A 252 11.47 -8.83 13.52
CA SER A 252 10.90 -10.14 13.87
C SER A 252 9.86 -10.65 12.86
N ILE A 253 9.29 -9.80 12.01
CA ILE A 253 8.44 -10.25 10.90
C ILE A 253 9.25 -11.18 9.99
N TYR A 254 10.44 -10.78 9.58
CA TYR A 254 11.26 -11.56 8.64
C TYR A 254 11.95 -12.75 9.30
N GLU A 255 12.23 -12.65 10.61
CA GLU A 255 12.93 -13.70 11.37
C GLU A 255 12.01 -14.82 11.85
N ILE A 256 10.77 -14.48 12.26
CA ILE A 256 9.88 -15.42 12.98
C ILE A 256 8.71 -15.87 12.11
N VAL A 257 8.08 -14.96 11.35
CA VAL A 257 6.84 -15.26 10.61
C VAL A 257 7.01 -16.38 9.57
N PRO A 258 8.13 -16.49 8.81
CA PRO A 258 8.31 -17.62 7.89
C PRO A 258 8.21 -18.99 8.57
N GLY A 259 8.78 -19.13 9.77
CA GLY A 259 8.71 -20.36 10.55
C GLY A 259 7.27 -20.66 11.00
N LEU A 260 6.52 -19.64 11.40
CA LEU A 260 5.11 -19.80 11.76
C LEU A 260 4.24 -20.15 10.55
N ILE A 261 4.45 -19.52 9.39
CA ILE A 261 3.71 -19.82 8.15
C ILE A 261 3.94 -21.27 7.73
N SER A 262 5.18 -21.77 7.82
CA SER A 262 5.51 -23.14 7.39
C SER A 262 4.68 -24.24 8.08
N GLN A 263 4.17 -23.97 9.28
CA GLN A 263 3.33 -24.90 10.05
C GLN A 263 1.85 -24.85 9.66
N ARG A 264 1.45 -23.87 8.83
CA ARG A 264 0.04 -23.52 8.54
C ARG A 264 -0.31 -23.63 7.06
N VAL A 265 0.69 -23.64 6.18
CA VAL A 265 0.48 -23.88 4.75
C VAL A 265 0.25 -25.36 4.47
N PHE A 266 -0.48 -25.67 3.41
CA PHE A 266 -0.79 -27.05 3.00
C PHE A 266 0.46 -27.84 2.57
N SER A 267 1.50 -27.14 2.13
CA SER A 267 2.76 -27.74 1.69
C SER A 267 3.64 -28.18 2.86
N THR A 268 4.37 -29.28 2.68
CA THR A 268 5.43 -29.73 3.59
C THR A 268 6.71 -28.88 3.50
N HIS A 269 6.80 -28.01 2.49
CA HIS A 269 7.94 -27.13 2.25
C HIS A 269 7.44 -25.73 1.91
N PHE A 270 7.73 -24.76 2.77
CA PHE A 270 7.48 -23.34 2.53
C PHE A 270 8.75 -22.66 2.03
N ARG A 271 8.68 -21.97 0.89
CA ARG A 271 9.83 -21.30 0.25
C ARG A 271 9.56 -19.88 -0.23
N THR A 272 8.31 -19.41 -0.20
CA THR A 272 7.98 -18.04 -0.62
C THR A 272 8.75 -17.04 0.25
N PRO A 273 9.65 -16.24 -0.31
CA PRO A 273 10.35 -15.21 0.43
C PRO A 273 9.37 -14.13 0.92
N ILE A 274 9.62 -13.65 2.13
CA ILE A 274 8.99 -12.47 2.70
C ILE A 274 10.06 -11.39 2.75
N LEU A 275 9.87 -10.34 1.96
CA LEU A 275 10.84 -9.26 1.77
C LEU A 275 10.30 -7.95 2.34
N GLN A 276 11.20 -7.13 2.86
CA GLN A 276 10.88 -5.72 3.14
C GLN A 276 10.82 -4.94 1.83
N ASN A 277 9.94 -3.96 1.74
CA ASN A 277 9.90 -3.02 0.61
C ASN A 277 11.27 -2.38 0.33
N LEU A 278 11.55 -2.02 -0.92
CA LEU A 278 12.76 -1.29 -1.29
C LEU A 278 12.55 0.23 -1.27
N HIS A 279 11.41 0.72 -1.76
CA HIS A 279 11.22 2.16 -2.02
C HIS A 279 10.55 2.92 -0.86
N GLY A 280 10.10 2.24 0.18
CA GLY A 280 9.52 2.84 1.38
C GLY A 280 8.34 3.73 1.05
N ASP A 281 8.33 4.93 1.63
CA ASP A 281 7.31 5.95 1.39
C ASP A 281 7.21 6.37 -0.08
N SER A 282 8.23 6.12 -0.91
CA SER A 282 8.17 6.43 -2.35
C SER A 282 7.42 5.39 -3.17
N SER A 283 7.02 4.25 -2.60
CA SER A 283 6.38 3.17 -3.36
C SER A 283 5.03 3.60 -3.94
N GLY A 284 4.26 4.43 -3.24
CA GLY A 284 2.97 4.95 -3.73
C GLY A 284 3.14 5.77 -5.01
N VAL A 285 4.02 6.77 -4.97
CA VAL A 285 4.25 7.68 -6.11
C VAL A 285 4.91 6.96 -7.29
N ARG A 286 5.83 6.03 -7.04
CA ARG A 286 6.46 5.22 -8.10
C ARG A 286 5.45 4.26 -8.73
N GLY A 287 4.62 3.63 -7.92
CA GLY A 287 3.53 2.77 -8.38
C GLY A 287 2.56 3.48 -9.29
N ALA A 288 2.19 4.71 -8.93
CA ALA A 288 1.36 5.57 -9.75
C ALA A 288 2.00 5.81 -11.13
N ALA A 289 3.31 6.11 -11.19
CA ALA A 289 4.02 6.26 -12.46
C ALA A 289 4.00 4.95 -13.29
N TRP A 290 4.11 3.79 -12.63
CA TRP A 290 4.10 2.46 -13.26
C TRP A 290 2.73 1.94 -13.70
N LEU A 291 1.63 2.66 -13.44
CA LEU A 291 0.31 2.31 -13.98
C LEU A 291 0.27 2.27 -15.51
N TRP A 292 1.23 2.93 -16.15
CA TRP A 292 1.52 2.83 -17.57
C TRP A 292 2.59 1.75 -17.78
N GLY A 293 2.21 0.66 -18.45
CA GLY A 293 3.04 -0.55 -18.53
C GLY A 293 4.41 -0.32 -19.18
N LEU A 294 5.33 -1.27 -18.97
CA LEU A 294 6.71 -1.19 -19.47
C LEU A 294 6.80 -1.06 -21.01
N ASN A 295 5.80 -1.58 -21.73
CA ASN A 295 5.73 -1.60 -23.19
C ASN A 295 4.84 -0.47 -23.78
N GLU A 296 4.35 0.43 -22.92
CA GLU A 296 3.61 1.65 -23.28
C GLU A 296 4.52 2.89 -23.15
#